data_AF-A0A2E5VBJ8-F1
#
_entry.id   AF-A0A2E5VBJ8-F1
#
_cell.length_a   1.000
_cell.length_b   1.000
_cell.length_c   1.000
_cell.angle_alpha   90.00
_cell.angle_beta   90.00
_cell.angle_gamma   90.00
#
_symmetry.space_group_name_H-M   'P 1'
#
loop_
_entity.id
_entity.type
_entity.pdbx_description
1 polymer ?
#
loop_
_entity_poly.entity_id
_entity_poly.type
_entity_poly.pdbx_seq_one_letter_code
_entity_poly.pdbx_strand_id
1 'polypeptide(L)' 'MKVGDLVHMPQCGTSCGPIADDGHWQVGIVVDIDVNFPGSNKRIGVFWMGSDRVDFEPPSWLEVVKV' A
#
# COMPACT_ATOMS: atom_id res chain seq x y z
N MET A 1 0.74 -11.12 -5.19
CA MET A 1 1.01 -9.72 -5.51
C MET A 1 2.26 -9.64 -6.37
N LYS A 2 2.29 -8.75 -7.35
CA LYS A 2 3.41 -8.46 -8.26
C LYS A 2 3.48 -6.96 -8.55
N VAL A 3 4.62 -6.49 -9.07
CA VAL A 3 4.75 -5.13 -9.59
C VAL A 3 3.67 -4.87 -10.65
N GLY A 4 3.01 -3.73 -10.54
CA GLY A 4 1.88 -3.32 -11.36
C GLY A 4 0.51 -3.74 -10.83
N ASP A 5 0.42 -4.60 -9.80
CA ASP A 5 -0.86 -4.89 -9.16
C ASP A 5 -1.41 -3.62 -8.48
N LEU A 6 -2.72 -3.39 -8.64
CA LEU A 6 -3.45 -2.41 -7.83
C LEU A 6 -3.75 -3.03 -6.47
N VAL A 7 -3.51 -2.27 -5.41
CA VAL A 7 -3.67 -2.74 -4.03
C VAL A 7 -4.39 -1.71 -3.19
N HIS A 8 -5.05 -2.17 -2.13
CA HIS A 8 -5.61 -1.32 -1.08
C HIS A 8 -5.27 -1.87 0.29
N MET A 9 -5.44 -1.05 1.33
CA MET A 9 -5.32 -1.47 2.73
C MET A 9 -6.71 -1.60 3.36
N PRO A 10 -7.20 -2.83 3.61
CA PRO A 10 -8.53 -3.02 4.19
C PRO A 10 -8.58 -2.67 5.68
N GLN A 11 -7.44 -2.79 6.37
CA GLN A 11 -7.33 -2.56 7.82
C GLN A 11 -6.88 -1.15 8.17
N CYS A 12 -6.59 -0.33 7.17
CA CYS A 12 -6.27 1.06 7.40
C CYS A 12 -7.58 1.83 7.67
N GLY A 13 -7.87 2.08 8.94
CA GLY A 13 -8.89 3.04 9.34
C GLY A 13 -8.42 4.49 9.16
N THR A 14 -8.82 5.39 10.06
CA THR A 14 -8.45 6.83 10.09
C THR A 14 -6.96 7.14 10.27
N SER A 15 -6.11 6.12 10.43
CA SER A 15 -4.74 6.28 10.95
C SER A 15 -3.63 6.33 9.91
N CYS A 16 -3.87 6.07 8.62
CA CYS A 16 -2.80 6.11 7.59
C CYS A 16 -2.68 7.47 6.88
N GLY A 17 -2.93 8.56 7.59
CA GLY A 17 -3.19 9.87 6.98
C GLY A 17 -4.68 10.03 6.70
N PRO A 18 -5.14 11.21 6.27
CA PRO A 18 -6.56 11.43 6.08
C PRO A 18 -7.08 10.31 5.17
N ILE A 19 -7.99 9.49 5.71
CA ILE A 19 -9.13 9.06 4.89
C ILE A 19 -9.51 10.37 4.23
N ALA A 20 -9.44 10.45 2.90
CA ALA A 20 -10.15 11.52 2.24
C ALA A 20 -11.54 11.53 2.93
N ASP A 21 -11.97 12.67 3.46
CA ASP A 21 -13.05 12.83 4.45
C ASP A 21 -14.43 12.29 3.97
N ASP A 22 -14.43 11.54 2.89
CA ASP A 22 -15.51 11.01 2.07
C ASP A 22 -15.59 9.47 2.11
N GLY A 23 -14.73 8.76 2.85
CA GLY A 23 -14.83 7.29 2.99
C GLY A 23 -14.29 6.51 1.78
N HIS A 24 -13.39 7.12 1.02
CA HIS A 24 -12.80 6.51 -0.16
C HIS A 24 -11.62 5.60 0.18
N TRP A 25 -11.55 4.47 -0.52
CA TRP A 25 -10.49 3.48 -0.37
C TRP A 25 -9.20 4.05 -0.94
N GLN A 26 -8.12 4.04 -0.15
CA GLN A 26 -6.81 4.39 -0.70
C GLN A 26 -6.30 3.22 -1.55
N VAL A 27 -6.16 3.49 -2.85
CA VAL A 27 -5.62 2.55 -3.83
C VAL A 27 -4.20 2.98 -4.17
N GLY A 28 -3.29 2.03 -4.21
CA GLY A 28 -1.92 2.20 -4.66
C GLY A 28 -1.57 1.20 -5.75
N ILE A 29 -0.43 1.43 -6.40
CA ILE A 29 0.18 0.49 -7.34
C ILE A 29 1.48 -0.04 -6.76
N VAL A 30 1.69 -1.36 -6.87
CA VAL A 30 2.95 -1.98 -6.45
C VAL A 30 4.05 -1.60 -7.44
N VAL A 31 5.11 -0.97 -6.93
CA VAL A 31 6.26 -0.56 -7.73
C VAL A 31 7.53 -1.37 -7.43
N ASP A 32 7.57 -2.01 -6.26
CA ASP A 32 8.70 -2.84 -5.85
C ASP A 32 8.26 -3.99 -4.94
N ILE A 33 8.90 -5.15 -5.07
CA ILE A 33 8.67 -6.34 -4.25
C ILE A 33 10.00 -6.79 -3.63
N ASP A 34 9.93 -7.38 -2.43
CA ASP A 34 11.12 -7.93 -1.74
C ASP A 34 12.10 -6.87 -1.20
N VAL A 35 11.59 -5.70 -0.82
CA VAL A 35 12.41 -4.69 -0.15
C VAL A 35 12.72 -5.14 1.28
N ASN A 36 13.99 -5.40 1.55
CA ASN A 36 14.48 -5.85 2.86
C ASN A 36 14.77 -4.65 3.76
N PHE A 37 14.02 -4.53 4.84
CA PHE A 37 14.28 -3.55 5.89
C PHE A 37 15.01 -4.18 7.09
N PRO A 38 15.86 -3.41 7.81
CA PRO A 38 16.46 -3.86 9.06
C PRO A 38 15.39 -4.37 10.04
N GLY A 39 15.58 -5.56 10.61
CA GLY A 39 14.58 -6.21 11.47
C GLY A 39 13.73 -7.30 10.78
N SER A 40 14.16 -7.77 9.60
CA SER A 40 13.68 -8.99 8.92
C SER A 40 12.25 -8.98 8.39
N ASN A 41 11.60 -7.82 8.32
CA ASN A 41 10.27 -7.72 7.73
C ASN A 41 10.38 -7.32 6.26
N LYS A 42 10.02 -8.24 5.36
CA LYS A 42 9.81 -7.94 3.94
C LYS A 42 8.76 -6.83 3.81
N ARG A 43 9.04 -5.86 2.95
CA ARG A 43 8.13 -4.77 2.59
C ARG A 43 7.86 -4.77 1.08
N ILE A 44 6.76 -4.12 0.71
CA ILE A 44 6.33 -3.89 -0.66
C ILE A 44 6.27 -2.38 -0.86
N GLY A 45 6.94 -1.90 -1.91
CA GLY A 45 6.88 -0.49 -2.29
C GLY A 45 5.57 -0.21 -3.00
N VAL A 46 4.77 0.70 -2.44
CA VAL A 46 3.47 1.09 -2.97
C VAL A 46 3.47 2.59 -3.25
N PHE A 47 3.11 2.97 -4.46
CA PHE A 47 2.85 4.37 -4.81
C PHE A 47 1.35 4.64 -4.70
N TRP A 48 0.96 5.50 -3.74
CA TRP A 48 -0.43 5.79 -3.46
C TRP A 48 -1.02 6.82 -4.42
N MET A 49 -2.29 6.63 -4.78
CA MET A 49 -3.05 7.65 -5.50
C MET A 49 -3.17 8.91 -4.64
N GLY A 50 -2.79 10.07 -5.17
CA GLY A 50 -2.79 11.33 -4.43
C GLY A 50 -1.54 11.58 -3.59
N SER A 51 -0.51 10.74 -3.73
CA SER A 51 0.79 10.93 -3.10
C SER A 51 1.89 11.18 -4.14
N ASP A 52 2.99 11.81 -3.72
CA ASP A 52 4.21 11.99 -4.50
C ASP A 52 5.36 11.09 -4.00
N ARG A 53 5.08 10.20 -3.03
CA ARG A 53 6.06 9.30 -2.42
C ARG A 53 5.67 7.83 -2.56
N VAL A 54 6.68 6.98 -2.42
CA VAL A 54 6.52 5.52 -2.28
C VAL A 54 6.57 5.18 -0.80
N ASP A 55 5.54 4.51 -0.29
CA ASP A 55 5.50 3.97 1.05
C ASP A 55 5.84 2.47 1.01
N PHE A 56 6.51 1.96 2.06
CA PHE A 56 6.97 0.58 2.13
C PHE A 56 6.21 -0.20 3.20
N GLU A 57 5.35 -1.09 2.75
CA GLU A 57 4.30 -1.66 3.59
C GLU A 57 4.44 -3.17 3.77
N PRO A 58 4.04 -3.72 4.93
CA PRO A 58 4.02 -5.17 5.11
C PRO A 58 3.09 -5.83 4.08
N PRO A 59 3.51 -6.93 3.42
CA PRO A 59 2.65 -7.66 2.49
C PRO A 59 1.29 -8.05 3.08
N SER A 60 1.24 -8.34 4.38
CA SER A 60 0.03 -8.74 5.09
C SER A 60 -0.99 -7.62 5.28
N TRP A 61 -0.64 -6.36 5.02
CA TRP A 61 -1.55 -5.22 5.09
C TRP A 61 -2.22 -4.90 3.76
N LEU A 62 -1.73 -5.47 2.67
CA LEU A 62 -2.14 -5.12 1.31
C LEU A 62 -2.99 -6.23 0.70
N GLU A 63 -4.13 -5.85 0.14
CA GLU A 63 -4.99 -6.72 -0.67
C GLU A 63 -4.98 -6.26 -2.12
N VAL A 64 -4.88 -7.22 -3.05
CA VAL A 64 -4.92 -6.92 -4.49
C VAL A 64 -6.36 -6.64 -4.89
N VAL A 65 -6.59 -5.48 -5.49
CA VAL A 65 -7.87 -5.12 -6.11
C VAL A 65 -8.04 -5.98 -7.36
N LYS A 66 -9.07 -6.83 -7.38
CA LYS A 66 -9.44 -7.61 -8.56
C LYS A 66 -10.26 -6.74 -9.50
N VAL A 67 -9.78 -6.59 -10.74
CA VAL A 67 -10.46 -5.88 -11.84
C VAL A 67 -10.97 -6.91 -12.83
#